data_AF-A0A3R6VUE0-F1
#
_entry.id   AF-A0A3R6VUE0-F1
#
_cell.length_a   1.000
_cell.length_b   1.000
_cell.length_c   1.000
_cell.angle_alpha   90.00
_cell.angle_beta   90.00
_cell.angle_gamma   90.00
#
_symmetry.space_group_name_H-M   'P 1'
#
loop_
_entity.id
_entity.type
_entity.pdbx_description
1 polymer ?
#
loop_
_entity_poly.entity_id
_entity_poly.type
_entity_poly.pdbx_seq_one_letter_code
_entity_poly.pdbx_strand_id
1 'polypeptide(L)'
;MRVSTEFPAWAKENIEKLKDKQVLMYCTGGIRCERASALFRSLGHDRVFQLKGGIHNYLTEYAKEGGGHWIGKNYTFDKRFAHGAVEDEKKEAEAEGEIVGKCVACRKPWDKYRGRKRCPVPCGVPLLLCNECLAADVSAKCFLCQEDDEIGKKERFNKRQHYNELALKAKAAEVPVPTCKKVAVHACGVCNESFTSRNGLFKHVRATGHANRKAKKQKTTA
;
A
#
# COMPACT_ATOMS: atom_id res chain seq x y z
N MET A 1 -7.22 8.72 10.25
CA MET A 1 -5.91 8.32 9.71
C MET A 1 -5.87 8.62 8.22
N ARG A 2 -4.88 9.38 7.74
CA ARG A 2 -4.78 9.86 6.35
C ARG A 2 -3.60 9.26 5.59
N VAL A 3 -2.56 8.82 6.30
CA VAL A 3 -1.39 8.12 5.73
C VAL A 3 -0.98 6.95 6.63
N SER A 4 -0.32 5.94 6.06
CA SER A 4 0.07 4.73 6.80
C SER A 4 1.07 4.98 7.93
N THR A 5 1.79 6.10 7.91
CA THR A 5 2.74 6.48 8.97
C THR A 5 2.04 6.96 10.24
N GLU A 6 0.77 7.34 10.17
CA GLU A 6 -0.05 7.67 11.34
C GLU A 6 -0.52 6.40 12.09
N PHE A 7 -0.43 5.22 11.46
CA PHE A 7 -0.93 3.96 12.02
C PHE A 7 -0.31 3.59 13.37
N PRO A 8 1.02 3.69 13.58
CA PRO A 8 1.60 3.28 14.85
C PRO A 8 1.18 4.12 16.05
N ALA A 9 1.01 5.43 15.88
CA ALA A 9 0.51 6.31 16.94
C ALA A 9 -0.96 5.97 17.26
N TRP A 10 -1.79 5.88 16.22
CA TRP A 10 -3.20 5.51 16.36
C TRP A 10 -3.38 4.14 17.05
N ALA A 11 -2.56 3.14 16.70
CA ALA A 11 -2.64 1.81 17.30
C ALA A 11 -2.38 1.87 18.81
N LYS A 12 -1.33 2.59 19.24
CA LYS A 12 -1.00 2.75 20.68
C LYS A 12 -2.12 3.46 21.45
N GLU A 13 -2.72 4.49 20.86
CA GLU A 13 -3.80 5.26 21.49
C GLU A 13 -5.14 4.52 21.58
N ASN A 14 -5.35 3.50 20.74
CA ASN A 14 -6.65 2.84 20.59
C ASN A 14 -6.63 1.34 20.93
N ILE A 15 -5.47 0.77 21.28
CA ILE A 15 -5.31 -0.68 21.52
C ILE A 15 -6.27 -1.21 22.59
N GLU A 16 -6.46 -0.46 23.67
CA GLU A 16 -7.35 -0.86 24.77
C GLU A 16 -8.81 -0.98 24.33
N LYS A 17 -9.25 -0.16 23.37
CA LYS A 17 -10.61 -0.21 22.81
C LYS A 17 -10.86 -1.47 21.98
N LEU A 18 -9.80 -2.21 21.66
CA LEU A 18 -9.81 -3.42 20.83
C LEU A 18 -9.60 -4.69 21.66
N LYS A 19 -9.28 -4.59 22.96
CA LYS A 19 -8.90 -5.72 23.82
C LYS A 19 -9.80 -6.96 23.66
N ASP A 20 -11.12 -6.74 23.60
CA ASP A 20 -12.11 -7.82 23.52
C ASP A 20 -12.56 -8.20 22.10
N LYS A 21 -11.98 -7.59 21.08
CA LYS A 21 -12.43 -7.69 19.68
C LYS A 21 -11.47 -8.51 18.84
N GLN A 22 -12.00 -9.09 17.76
CA GLN A 22 -11.20 -9.61 16.66
C GLN A 22 -11.04 -8.52 15.61
N VAL A 23 -9.81 -8.31 15.14
CA VAL A 23 -9.47 -7.27 14.16
C VAL A 23 -9.10 -7.94 12.84
N LEU A 24 -9.94 -7.82 11.82
CA LEU A 24 -9.62 -8.19 10.45
C LEU A 24 -9.10 -6.96 9.69
N MET A 25 -7.90 -7.07 9.12
CA MET A 25 -7.28 -6.00 8.34
C MET A 25 -7.09 -6.40 6.88
N TYR A 26 -7.23 -5.44 5.98
CA TYR A 26 -6.89 -5.63 4.58
C TYR A 26 -6.30 -4.34 3.99
N CYS A 27 -5.47 -4.51 2.97
CA CYS A 27 -4.98 -3.44 2.12
C CYS A 27 -4.79 -3.97 0.69
N THR A 28 -4.46 -3.11 -0.26
CA THR A 28 -4.41 -3.47 -1.71
C THR A 28 -3.66 -4.78 -1.97
N GLY A 29 -2.47 -4.98 -1.40
CA GLY A 29 -1.62 -6.16 -1.63
C GLY A 29 -1.04 -6.78 -0.36
N GLY A 30 -1.67 -6.58 0.80
CA GLY A 30 -1.27 -7.22 2.07
C GLY A 30 -0.10 -6.60 2.83
N ILE A 31 0.91 -6.00 2.17
CA ILE A 31 2.16 -5.58 2.84
C ILE A 31 2.01 -4.60 4.02
N ARG A 32 1.00 -3.72 4.00
CA ARG A 32 0.74 -2.81 5.13
C ARG A 32 0.13 -3.56 6.32
N CYS A 33 -0.68 -4.58 6.04
CA CYS A 33 -1.28 -5.44 7.05
C CYS A 33 -0.24 -6.31 7.76
N GLU A 34 0.77 -6.81 7.05
CA GLU A 34 1.89 -7.55 7.66
C GLU A 34 2.61 -6.73 8.73
N ARG A 35 2.89 -5.46 8.43
CA ARG A 35 3.53 -4.55 9.38
C ARG A 35 2.60 -4.19 10.53
N ALA A 36 1.32 -3.95 10.23
CA ALA A 36 0.31 -3.59 11.22
C ALA A 36 0.02 -4.74 12.20
N SER A 37 -0.05 -5.98 11.73
CA SER A 37 -0.32 -7.17 12.54
C SER A 37 0.85 -7.45 13.48
N ALA A 38 2.09 -7.33 13.01
CA ALA A 38 3.28 -7.40 13.85
C ALA A 38 3.27 -6.33 14.96
N LEU A 39 2.90 -5.09 14.62
CA LEU A 39 2.78 -4.01 15.61
C LEU A 39 1.71 -4.33 16.65
N PHE A 40 0.51 -4.74 16.25
CA PHE A 40 -0.55 -5.07 17.21
C PHE A 40 -0.16 -6.17 18.19
N ARG A 41 0.49 -7.24 17.70
CA ARG A 41 1.02 -8.31 18.55
C ARG A 41 2.07 -7.79 19.52
N SER A 42 2.97 -6.91 19.07
CA SER A 42 3.95 -6.27 19.97
C SER A 42 3.32 -5.38 21.05
N LEU A 43 2.10 -4.90 20.83
CA LEU A 43 1.30 -4.14 21.79
C LEU A 43 0.39 -5.04 22.65
N GLY A 44 0.53 -6.37 22.56
CA GLY A 44 -0.23 -7.33 23.38
C GLY A 44 -1.63 -7.68 22.84
N HIS A 45 -1.92 -7.41 21.57
CA HIS A 45 -3.20 -7.76 20.94
C HIS A 45 -3.02 -8.82 19.86
N ASP A 46 -3.31 -10.08 20.22
CA ASP A 46 -3.05 -11.24 19.35
C ASP A 46 -4.20 -11.61 18.41
N ARG A 47 -5.42 -11.13 18.66
CA ARG A 47 -6.62 -11.42 17.85
C ARG A 47 -6.69 -10.58 16.57
N VAL A 48 -5.57 -10.51 15.86
CA VAL A 48 -5.41 -9.83 14.58
C VAL A 48 -5.30 -10.81 13.43
N PHE A 49 -6.16 -10.61 12.44
CA PHE A 49 -6.25 -11.38 11.22
C PHE A 49 -6.04 -10.44 10.03
N GLN A 50 -5.53 -11.00 8.94
CA GLN A 50 -5.28 -10.24 7.72
C GLN A 50 -5.70 -11.01 6.48
N LEU A 51 -6.17 -10.28 5.47
CA LEU A 51 -6.47 -10.84 4.17
C LEU A 51 -5.17 -11.20 3.43
N LYS A 52 -4.92 -12.50 3.25
CA LYS A 52 -3.72 -13.01 2.58
C LYS A 52 -3.67 -12.51 1.14
N GLY A 53 -2.55 -11.86 0.77
CA GLY A 53 -2.39 -11.24 -0.55
C GLY A 53 -3.21 -9.95 -0.78
N GLY A 54 -3.98 -9.51 0.22
CA GLY A 54 -4.77 -8.29 0.16
C GLY A 54 -5.98 -8.35 -0.79
N ILE A 55 -6.53 -7.17 -1.07
CA ILE A 55 -7.72 -7.01 -1.93
C ILE A 55 -7.46 -7.58 -3.33
N HIS A 56 -6.24 -7.40 -3.85
CA HIS A 56 -5.90 -7.90 -5.18
C HIS A 56 -6.06 -9.42 -5.29
N ASN A 57 -5.45 -10.18 -4.36
CA ASN A 57 -5.59 -11.63 -4.35
C ASN A 57 -7.04 -12.08 -4.14
N TYR A 58 -7.77 -11.39 -3.27
CA TYR A 58 -9.20 -11.67 -3.04
C TYR A 58 -10.04 -11.51 -4.30
N LEU A 59 -9.85 -10.41 -5.04
CA LEU A 59 -10.58 -10.20 -6.29
C LEU A 59 -10.22 -11.23 -7.37
N THR A 60 -8.97 -11.72 -7.40
CA THR A 60 -8.56 -12.81 -8.29
C THR A 60 -9.21 -14.14 -7.90
N GLU A 61 -9.21 -14.49 -6.61
CA GLU A 61 -9.77 -15.76 -6.12
C GLU A 61 -11.29 -15.82 -6.32
N TYR A 62 -11.99 -14.70 -6.09
CA TYR A 62 -13.46 -14.61 -6.17
C TYR A 62 -13.97 -14.02 -7.48
N ALA A 63 -13.14 -13.97 -8.53
CA ALA A 63 -13.52 -13.40 -9.83
C ALA A 63 -14.77 -14.08 -10.43
N LYS A 64 -14.88 -15.40 -10.30
CA LYS A 64 -16.04 -16.19 -10.78
C LYS A 64 -17.33 -15.93 -10.00
N GLU A 65 -17.21 -15.39 -8.79
CA GLU A 65 -18.32 -15.04 -7.91
C GLU A 65 -18.63 -13.53 -7.99
N GLY A 66 -18.18 -12.85 -9.05
CA GLY A 66 -18.37 -11.41 -9.21
C GLY A 66 -17.61 -10.56 -8.20
N GLY A 67 -16.58 -11.11 -7.54
CA GLY A 67 -15.77 -10.42 -6.52
C GLY A 67 -16.17 -10.70 -5.09
N GLY A 68 -17.04 -11.68 -4.85
CA GLY A 68 -17.47 -12.08 -3.52
C GLY A 68 -18.14 -10.92 -2.77
N HIS A 69 -17.55 -10.49 -1.65
CA HIS A 69 -18.05 -9.40 -0.82
C HIS A 69 -17.50 -8.01 -1.21
N TRP A 70 -16.67 -7.92 -2.25
CA TRP A 70 -16.08 -6.64 -2.64
C TRP A 70 -17.06 -5.80 -3.46
N ILE A 71 -17.20 -4.52 -3.10
CA ILE A 71 -18.08 -3.58 -3.80
C ILE A 71 -17.23 -2.43 -4.37
N GLY A 72 -17.45 -2.09 -5.64
CA GLY A 72 -16.75 -1.02 -6.34
C GLY A 72 -15.38 -1.44 -6.87
N LYS A 73 -14.44 -0.49 -6.95
CA LYS A 73 -13.12 -0.67 -7.57
C LYS A 73 -11.99 -0.56 -6.56
N ASN A 74 -10.99 -1.43 -6.67
CA ASN A 74 -9.76 -1.37 -5.89
C ASN A 74 -8.76 -0.42 -6.55
N TYR A 75 -8.45 0.69 -5.86
CA TYR A 75 -7.48 1.68 -6.33
C TYR A 75 -6.04 1.15 -6.29
N THR A 76 -5.32 1.28 -7.41
CA THR A 76 -3.90 0.96 -7.54
C THR A 76 -3.07 2.23 -7.72
N PHE A 77 -1.84 2.21 -7.17
CA PHE A 77 -0.92 3.34 -7.21
C PHE A 77 -0.07 3.39 -8.50
N ASP A 78 -0.56 2.78 -9.57
CA ASP A 78 0.09 2.72 -10.88
C ASP A 78 -0.84 3.24 -11.98
N LYS A 79 -0.40 3.15 -13.23
CA LYS A 79 -1.13 3.70 -14.39
C LYS A 79 -2.48 3.01 -14.65
N ARG A 80 -2.78 1.87 -14.01
CA ARG A 80 -4.08 1.20 -14.12
C ARG A 80 -5.16 1.95 -13.35
N PHE A 81 -4.79 2.79 -12.38
CA PHE A 81 -5.65 3.55 -11.47
C PHE A 81 -6.56 2.71 -10.57
N ALA A 82 -7.36 1.80 -11.10
CA ALA A 82 -8.17 0.88 -10.31
C ALA A 82 -8.56 -0.37 -11.10
N HIS A 83 -8.88 -1.46 -10.40
CA HIS A 83 -9.45 -2.67 -11.01
C HIS A 83 -10.67 -3.17 -10.22
N GLY A 84 -11.61 -3.80 -10.91
CA GLY A 84 -12.76 -4.49 -10.32
C GLY A 84 -12.50 -5.98 -10.13
N ALA A 85 -13.56 -6.72 -9.83
CA ALA A 85 -13.55 -8.17 -9.68
C ALA A 85 -13.48 -8.94 -11.01
N VAL A 86 -13.94 -8.32 -12.09
CA VAL A 86 -13.97 -8.93 -13.42
C VAL A 86 -12.85 -8.29 -14.24
N GLU A 87 -11.85 -9.08 -14.61
CA GLU A 87 -10.80 -8.70 -15.55
C GLU A 87 -11.25 -9.08 -16.97
N ASP A 88 -12.23 -8.37 -17.54
CA ASP A 88 -12.48 -8.48 -18.97
C ASP A 88 -11.39 -7.69 -19.71
N GLU A 89 -10.40 -8.42 -20.25
CA GLU A 89 -9.26 -7.90 -21.03
C GLU A 89 -9.66 -7.03 -22.24
N LYS A 90 -10.95 -6.95 -22.58
CA LYS A 90 -11.47 -6.21 -23.75
C LYS A 90 -12.34 -5.00 -23.43
N LYS A 91 -12.50 -4.61 -22.16
CA LYS A 91 -13.23 -3.38 -21.83
C LYS A 91 -12.57 -2.63 -20.67
N GLU A 92 -11.70 -1.68 -21.01
CA GLU A 92 -11.50 -0.47 -20.18
C GLU A 92 -12.81 0.36 -20.04
N ALA A 93 -13.85 -0.02 -20.78
CA ALA A 93 -15.18 0.53 -20.74
C ALA A 93 -16.01 -0.15 -19.65
N GLU A 94 -16.24 0.57 -18.55
CA GLU A 94 -17.40 0.35 -17.69
C GLU A 94 -17.47 -1.06 -17.10
N ALA A 95 -16.54 -1.39 -16.20
CA ALA A 95 -16.81 -2.45 -15.24
C ALA A 95 -18.18 -2.16 -14.60
N GLU A 96 -19.17 -3.00 -14.90
CA GLU A 96 -20.53 -3.03 -14.34
C GLU A 96 -20.40 -3.31 -12.84
N GLY A 97 -20.02 -2.29 -12.10
CA GLY A 97 -19.85 -2.33 -10.67
C GLY A 97 -20.47 -1.07 -10.08
N GLU A 98 -21.15 -1.22 -8.96
CA GLU A 98 -21.76 -0.11 -8.25
C GLU A 98 -20.72 1.00 -7.99
N ILE A 99 -21.03 2.22 -8.42
CA ILE A 99 -20.19 3.39 -8.16
C ILE A 99 -20.40 3.81 -6.69
N VAL A 100 -19.54 3.29 -5.82
CA VAL A 100 -19.54 3.62 -4.38
C VAL A 100 -19.04 5.06 -4.14
N GLY A 101 -18.10 5.52 -4.98
CA GLY A 101 -17.46 6.82 -4.84
C GLY A 101 -18.36 7.99 -5.25
N LYS A 102 -18.05 9.18 -4.72
CA LYS A 102 -18.73 10.44 -5.06
C LYS A 102 -17.69 11.53 -5.29
N CYS A 103 -17.95 12.41 -6.25
CA CYS A 103 -17.14 13.62 -6.44
C CYS A 103 -17.15 14.45 -5.15
N VAL A 104 -15.98 14.82 -4.63
CA VAL A 104 -15.87 15.58 -3.37
C VAL A 104 -16.43 17.00 -3.47
N ALA A 105 -16.60 17.53 -4.68
CA ALA A 105 -17.13 18.87 -4.93
C ALA A 105 -18.65 18.86 -5.18
N CYS A 106 -19.12 18.13 -6.20
CA CYS A 106 -20.53 18.15 -6.61
C CYS A 106 -21.34 16.92 -6.15
N ARG A 107 -20.73 15.95 -5.46
CA ARG A 107 -21.37 14.73 -4.93
C ARG A 107 -21.93 13.75 -5.96
N LYS A 108 -21.87 14.04 -7.27
CA LYS A 108 -22.20 13.11 -8.36
C LYS A 108 -21.42 11.79 -8.20
N PRO A 109 -22.05 10.62 -8.46
CA PRO A 109 -21.36 9.33 -8.43
C PRO A 109 -20.10 9.36 -9.31
N TRP A 110 -18.97 8.98 -8.73
CA TRP A 110 -17.68 8.99 -9.41
C TRP A 110 -16.65 8.11 -8.70
N ASP A 111 -15.96 7.24 -9.43
CA ASP A 111 -14.96 6.30 -8.90
C ASP A 111 -13.60 6.35 -9.62
N LYS A 112 -13.49 7.17 -10.68
CA LYS A 112 -12.26 7.32 -11.46
C LYS A 112 -11.30 8.29 -10.80
N TYR A 113 -10.31 7.76 -10.09
CA TYR A 113 -9.28 8.55 -9.44
C TYR A 113 -8.19 8.94 -10.44
N ARG A 114 -7.98 10.25 -10.66
CA ARG A 114 -6.97 10.76 -11.61
C ARG A 114 -5.68 11.27 -10.96
N GLY A 115 -5.67 11.45 -9.64
CA GLY A 115 -4.50 11.92 -8.89
C GLY A 115 -3.98 13.33 -9.24
N ARG A 116 -4.72 14.12 -10.02
CA ARG A 116 -4.28 15.45 -10.50
C ARG A 116 -4.38 16.56 -9.45
N LYS A 117 -5.42 16.51 -8.62
CA LYS A 117 -5.63 17.49 -7.53
C LYS A 117 -5.43 16.85 -6.17
N ARG A 118 -4.88 17.64 -5.25
CA ARG A 118 -4.73 17.30 -3.84
C ARG A 118 -5.48 18.29 -2.99
N CYS A 119 -5.90 17.84 -1.81
CA CYS A 119 -6.50 18.70 -0.83
C CYS A 119 -5.55 19.87 -0.51
N PRO A 120 -6.04 21.13 -0.51
CA PRO A 120 -5.18 22.31 -0.38
C PRO A 120 -4.65 22.52 1.04
N VAL A 121 -5.22 21.82 2.04
CA VAL A 121 -4.68 21.82 3.40
C VAL A 121 -3.48 20.86 3.51
N PRO A 122 -2.62 20.97 4.55
CA PRO A 122 -1.41 20.15 4.71
C PRO A 122 -1.61 18.63 4.72
N CYS A 123 -2.86 18.15 4.73
CA CYS A 123 -3.18 16.73 4.63
C CYS A 123 -2.74 16.13 3.29
N GLY A 124 -2.75 16.90 2.19
CA GLY A 124 -2.28 16.47 0.86
C GLY A 124 -2.93 15.20 0.30
N VAL A 125 -4.11 14.80 0.83
CA VAL A 125 -4.88 13.66 0.35
C VAL A 125 -5.36 13.97 -1.07
N PRO A 126 -5.13 13.10 -2.07
CA PRO A 126 -5.60 13.40 -3.41
C PRO A 126 -7.14 13.36 -3.49
N LEU A 127 -7.70 14.13 -4.41
CA LEU A 127 -9.14 14.37 -4.48
C LEU A 127 -9.80 13.51 -5.56
N LEU A 128 -10.94 12.91 -5.22
CA LEU A 128 -11.83 12.24 -6.16
C LEU A 128 -12.77 13.29 -6.77
N LEU A 129 -12.43 13.78 -7.95
CA LEU A 129 -13.19 14.81 -8.68
C LEU A 129 -13.70 14.24 -10.01
N CYS A 130 -14.96 14.53 -10.34
CA CYS A 130 -15.50 14.25 -11.66
C CYS A 130 -14.83 15.14 -12.73
N ASN A 131 -14.95 14.75 -14.00
CA ASN A 131 -14.33 15.48 -15.10
C ASN A 131 -14.76 16.95 -15.15
N GLU A 132 -16.05 17.24 -14.91
CA GLU A 132 -16.62 18.58 -14.92
C GLU A 132 -15.97 19.46 -13.84
N CYS A 133 -15.96 18.99 -12.59
CA CYS A 133 -15.33 19.72 -11.47
C CYS A 133 -13.82 19.85 -11.62
N LEU A 134 -13.16 18.86 -12.21
CA LEU A 134 -11.73 18.93 -12.49
C LEU A 134 -11.42 19.97 -13.57
N ALA A 135 -12.22 20.03 -14.64
CA ALA A 135 -12.07 20.99 -15.73
C ALA A 135 -12.40 22.42 -15.30
N ALA A 136 -13.43 22.60 -14.45
CA ALA A 136 -13.80 23.89 -13.87
C ALA A 136 -12.85 24.38 -12.77
N ASP A 137 -11.73 23.67 -12.55
CA ASP A 137 -10.71 23.98 -11.55
C ASP A 137 -11.26 24.26 -10.13
N VAL A 138 -12.33 23.57 -9.73
CA VAL A 138 -12.98 23.85 -8.43
C VAL A 138 -12.03 23.63 -7.25
N SER A 139 -12.09 24.54 -6.27
CA SER A 139 -11.41 24.35 -4.98
C SER A 139 -12.24 23.44 -4.09
N ALA A 140 -11.65 22.34 -3.63
CA ALA A 140 -12.32 21.37 -2.78
C ALA A 140 -11.37 20.80 -1.73
N LYS A 141 -11.92 20.46 -0.56
CA LYS A 141 -11.21 19.70 0.49
C LYS A 141 -11.52 18.22 0.37
N CYS A 142 -10.64 17.35 0.89
CA CYS A 142 -10.97 15.93 0.97
C CYS A 142 -12.07 15.72 2.04
N PHE A 143 -12.79 14.60 1.95
CA PHE A 143 -13.88 14.26 2.87
C PHE A 143 -13.46 14.37 4.34
N LEU A 144 -12.29 13.84 4.70
CA LEU A 144 -11.77 13.91 6.08
C LEU A 144 -11.43 15.33 6.56
N CYS A 145 -11.21 16.28 5.66
CA CYS A 145 -10.99 17.68 6.04
C CYS A 145 -12.29 18.49 6.04
N GLN A 146 -13.30 18.04 5.30
CA GLN A 146 -14.66 18.58 5.40
C GLN A 146 -15.24 18.23 6.78
N GLU A 147 -15.16 16.95 7.18
CA GLU A 147 -15.63 16.49 8.51
C GLU A 147 -14.91 17.16 9.68
N ASP A 148 -13.59 17.35 9.60
CA ASP A 148 -12.83 18.00 10.68
C ASP A 148 -13.27 19.45 10.92
N ASP A 149 -13.61 20.18 9.85
CA ASP A 149 -14.10 21.55 9.94
C ASP A 149 -15.50 21.58 10.60
N GLU A 150 -16.36 20.58 10.32
CA GLU A 150 -17.69 20.43 10.94
C GLU A 150 -17.61 20.06 12.43
N ILE A 151 -16.67 19.20 12.82
CA ILE A 151 -16.50 18.72 14.19
C ILE A 151 -15.62 19.68 15.03
N GLY A 152 -15.05 20.72 14.41
CA GLY A 152 -14.23 21.72 15.10
C GLY A 152 -12.86 21.19 15.57
N LYS A 153 -12.32 20.13 14.95
CA LYS A 153 -11.00 19.60 15.29
C LYS A 153 -9.90 20.54 14.80
N LYS A 154 -9.31 21.31 15.73
CA LYS A 154 -8.29 22.33 15.44
C LYS A 154 -6.89 21.78 15.14
N GLU A 155 -6.54 20.60 15.64
CA GLU A 155 -5.19 20.03 15.46
C GLU A 155 -5.03 19.39 14.07
N ARG A 156 -4.77 20.26 13.09
CA ARG A 156 -4.43 19.84 11.73
C ARG A 156 -3.04 19.21 11.74
N PHE A 157 -2.97 17.90 11.53
CA PHE A 157 -1.74 17.17 11.29
C PHE A 157 -0.92 17.83 10.16
N ASN A 158 0.13 18.56 10.54
CA ASN A 158 1.08 19.15 9.61
C ASN A 158 2.11 18.08 9.26
N LYS A 159 1.95 17.46 8.08
CA LYS A 159 2.86 16.41 7.59
C LYS A 159 4.33 16.80 7.70
N ARG A 160 4.68 18.04 7.38
CA ARG A 160 6.08 18.49 7.42
C ARG A 160 6.59 18.60 8.84
N GLN A 161 5.83 19.22 9.74
CA GLN A 161 6.20 19.28 11.16
C GLN A 161 6.23 17.90 11.80
N HIS A 162 5.24 17.04 11.54
CA HIS A 162 5.21 15.68 12.06
C HIS A 162 6.37 14.82 11.56
N TYR A 163 6.69 14.84 10.26
CA TYR A 163 7.86 14.10 9.77
C TYR A 163 9.17 14.69 10.29
N ASN A 164 9.26 16.00 10.47
CA ASN A 164 10.41 16.63 11.09
C ASN A 164 10.54 16.22 12.57
N GLU A 165 9.45 16.25 13.33
CA GLU A 165 9.41 15.82 14.73
C GLU A 165 9.69 14.32 14.88
N LEU A 166 9.13 13.47 14.01
CA LEU A 166 9.45 12.05 13.96
C LEU A 166 10.92 11.82 13.62
N ALA A 167 11.48 12.55 12.66
CA ALA A 167 12.89 12.46 12.31
C ALA A 167 13.79 12.94 13.46
N LEU A 168 13.39 14.00 14.18
CA LEU A 168 14.09 14.49 15.36
C LEU A 168 13.99 13.50 16.53
N LYS A 169 12.81 12.93 16.78
CA LYS A 169 12.59 11.89 17.79
C LYS A 169 13.33 10.59 17.45
N ALA A 170 13.39 10.20 16.19
CA ALA A 170 14.16 9.04 15.72
C ALA A 170 15.68 9.28 15.75
N LYS A 171 16.13 10.54 15.69
CA LYS A 171 17.54 10.90 15.95
C LYS A 171 17.85 10.92 17.46
N ALA A 172 16.89 11.27 18.31
CA ALA A 172 17.05 11.32 19.76
C ALA A 172 16.91 9.94 20.43
N ALA A 173 16.08 9.07 19.87
CA ALA A 173 16.04 7.66 20.23
C ALA A 173 17.13 6.94 19.43
N GLU A 174 18.34 6.82 20.00
CA GLU A 174 19.32 5.84 19.53
C GLU A 174 18.73 4.44 19.71
N VAL A 175 17.88 4.01 18.79
CA VAL A 175 17.49 2.60 18.68
C VAL A 175 18.75 1.91 18.19
N PRO A 176 19.32 0.95 18.93
CA PRO A 176 20.44 0.18 18.43
C PRO A 176 19.93 -0.59 17.22
N VAL A 177 20.24 -0.06 16.03
CA VAL A 177 20.04 -0.78 14.78
C VAL A 177 20.94 -2.00 14.91
N PRO A 178 20.41 -3.23 14.88
CA PRO A 178 21.28 -4.39 14.88
C PRO A 178 22.20 -4.25 13.68
N THR A 179 23.48 -4.06 13.97
CA THR A 179 24.50 -4.00 12.92
C THR A 179 24.47 -5.37 12.28
N CYS A 180 23.88 -5.44 11.10
CA CYS A 180 23.94 -6.64 10.30
C CYS A 180 25.43 -6.88 10.07
N LYS A 181 26.00 -7.89 10.75
CA LYS A 181 27.34 -8.39 10.41
C LYS A 181 27.33 -8.54 8.90
N LYS A 182 28.31 -7.96 8.21
CA LYS A 182 28.43 -8.06 6.75
C LYS A 182 28.56 -9.54 6.38
N VAL A 183 27.42 -10.21 6.15
CA VAL A 183 27.40 -11.57 5.61
C VAL A 183 27.72 -11.42 4.13
N ALA A 184 28.67 -12.20 3.61
CA ALA A 184 28.91 -12.28 2.17
C ALA A 184 27.67 -12.91 1.51
N VAL A 185 26.82 -12.09 0.89
CA VAL A 185 25.47 -12.51 0.44
C VAL A 185 25.46 -13.13 -0.97
N HIS A 186 26.60 -13.22 -1.63
CA HIS A 186 26.67 -13.62 -3.04
C HIS A 186 27.84 -14.59 -3.27
N ALA A 187 27.53 -15.84 -3.63
CA ALA A 187 28.53 -16.81 -4.06
C ALA A 187 28.29 -17.22 -5.51
N CYS A 188 29.36 -17.56 -6.23
CA CYS A 188 29.24 -18.15 -7.55
C CYS A 188 28.77 -19.60 -7.43
N GLY A 189 27.64 -19.96 -8.04
CA GLY A 189 27.10 -21.33 -7.98
C GLY A 189 27.95 -22.40 -8.68
N VAL A 190 29.04 -22.01 -9.36
CA VAL A 190 29.94 -22.92 -10.08
C VAL A 190 31.24 -23.16 -9.29
N CYS A 191 31.94 -22.10 -8.89
CA CYS A 191 33.22 -22.20 -8.17
C CYS A 191 33.12 -21.90 -6.67
N ASN A 192 31.94 -21.57 -6.16
CA ASN A 192 31.65 -21.25 -4.76
C ASN A 192 32.44 -20.07 -4.15
N GLU A 193 33.10 -19.27 -5.00
CA GLU A 193 33.80 -18.07 -4.57
C GLU A 193 32.79 -17.03 -4.06
N SER A 194 33.12 -16.34 -2.95
CA SER A 194 32.23 -15.44 -2.24
C SER A 194 32.53 -13.97 -2.53
N PHE A 195 31.48 -13.17 -2.66
CA PHE A 195 31.55 -11.76 -3.05
C PHE A 195 30.75 -10.89 -2.08
N THR A 196 31.32 -9.72 -1.78
CA THR A 196 30.71 -8.71 -0.89
C THR A 196 29.62 -7.89 -1.58
N SER A 197 29.47 -7.99 -2.90
CA SER A 197 28.43 -7.31 -3.67
C SER A 197 27.99 -8.10 -4.89
N ARG A 198 26.73 -7.88 -5.31
CA ARG A 198 26.15 -8.49 -6.52
C ARG A 198 26.90 -8.10 -7.79
N ASN A 199 27.43 -6.87 -7.85
CA ASN A 199 28.26 -6.42 -8.98
C ASN A 199 29.61 -7.15 -9.02
N GLY A 200 30.20 -7.47 -7.87
CA GLY A 200 31.39 -8.32 -7.78
C GLY A 200 31.15 -9.71 -8.37
N LEU A 201 30.04 -10.35 -7.97
CA LEU A 201 29.63 -11.64 -8.55
C LEU A 201 29.41 -11.56 -10.06
N PHE A 202 28.75 -10.51 -10.56
CA PHE A 202 28.53 -10.35 -12.01
C PHE A 202 29.82 -10.13 -12.81
N LYS A 203 30.78 -9.35 -12.27
CA LYS A 203 32.11 -9.19 -12.90
C LYS A 203 32.85 -10.52 -12.97
N HIS A 204 32.85 -11.29 -11.88
CA HIS A 204 33.42 -12.63 -11.85
C HIS A 204 32.76 -13.53 -12.91
N VAL A 205 31.43 -13.66 -12.89
CA VAL A 205 30.68 -14.53 -13.83
C VAL A 205 30.99 -14.20 -15.29
N ARG A 206 31.16 -12.91 -15.62
CA ARG A 206 31.52 -12.47 -16.98
C ARG A 206 32.97 -12.78 -17.34
N ALA A 207 33.90 -12.59 -16.39
CA ALA A 207 35.33 -12.83 -16.62
C ALA A 207 35.67 -14.33 -16.73
N THR A 208 35.03 -15.17 -15.92
CA THR A 208 35.29 -16.62 -15.85
C THR A 208 34.36 -17.44 -16.73
N GLY A 209 33.30 -16.84 -17.28
CA GLY A 209 32.29 -17.57 -18.05
C GLY A 209 31.37 -18.45 -17.19
N HIS A 210 31.37 -18.29 -15.87
CA HIS A 210 30.50 -19.01 -14.92
C HIS A 210 29.03 -18.55 -14.98
N ALA A 211 28.45 -18.45 -16.17
CA ALA A 211 27.05 -18.09 -16.36
C ALA A 211 26.15 -19.21 -15.83
N ASN A 212 25.22 -18.85 -14.94
CA ASN A 212 24.23 -19.78 -14.41
C ASN A 212 23.23 -20.15 -15.53
N ARG A 213 23.49 -21.24 -16.26
CA ARG A 213 22.54 -21.84 -17.19
C ARG A 213 21.37 -22.39 -16.37
N LYS A 214 20.32 -21.60 -16.16
CA LYS A 214 19.04 -22.15 -15.70
C LYS A 214 18.65 -23.28 -16.65
N ALA A 215 18.43 -24.46 -16.07
CA ALA A 215 18.08 -25.70 -16.75
C ALA A 215 17.04 -25.47 -17.86
N LYS A 216 17.43 -25.78 -19.11
CA LYS A 216 16.51 -25.97 -20.23
C LYS A 216 15.62 -27.16 -19.82
N LYS A 217 14.36 -26.92 -19.43
CA LYS A 217 13.35 -27.98 -19.29
C LYS A 217 13.29 -28.73 -20.63
N GLN A 218 13.81 -29.95 -20.69
CA GLN A 218 13.59 -30.84 -21.81
C GLN A 218 12.07 -31.09 -21.90
N LYS A 219 11.47 -30.70 -23.03
CA LYS A 219 10.16 -31.21 -23.43
C LYS A 219 10.35 -32.69 -23.73
N THR A 220 9.97 -33.57 -22.81
CA THR A 220 9.70 -34.97 -23.13
C THR A 220 8.30 -35.05 -23.70
N THR A 221 8.23 -35.24 -25.01
CA THR A 221 7.09 -35.79 -25.73
C THR A 221 6.95 -37.26 -25.38
N ALA A 222 5.77 -37.67 -24.93
CA ALA A 222 5.20 -39.00 -25.05
C ALA A 222 3.68 -38.82 -25.17
#